data_AF-A0A7S3FGE3-F1
#
_entry.id   AF-A0A7S3FGE3-F1
#
_cell.length_a   1.000
_cell.length_b   1.000
_cell.length_c   1.000
_cell.angle_alpha   90.00
_cell.angle_beta   90.00
_cell.angle_gamma   90.00
#
_symmetry.space_group_name_H-M   'P 1'
#
loop_
_entity.id
_entity.type
_entity.pdbx_description
1 polymer ?
#
loop_
_entity_poly.entity_id
_entity_poly.type
_entity_poly.pdbx_seq_one_letter_code
_entity_poly.pdbx_strand_id
1 'polypeptide(L)'
;ALRRLAARRVGSSTTMRVVALVVVSAAALCVRAAHATLLDPCAAQPSAVAAGDGFVLGLALGGAGGEFWEGVHPCNAAARDTLLGVKVASYRARVDELDALRFECDGFLSGKERSPVEHDDLHMRCVGYEGAAAPSWQENLAPTFSAFPNASVVAFARHGAALRRSPPRRFRTLFDGAFGVAHTPELRLELRFKDGVLESMLWADQGCRKCEGITGAAAAGESQVCVEGNCAVLEGFCLSAATEGTDGAADCRLRVYVAWAGTDAEGVPLRSAKALAAIGSLTVSGSAIDGVIEGIDKSKELIDTVKDEVEGVINTTEDTLTR
;
A
#
# COMPACT_ATOMS: atom_id res chain seq x y z
N ALA A 1 81.67 6.03 20.35
CA ALA A 1 80.34 5.86 19.74
C ALA A 1 79.31 5.59 20.83
N LEU A 2 78.62 6.64 21.31
CA LEU A 2 77.54 6.57 22.30
C LEU A 2 76.32 7.24 21.68
N ARG A 3 75.27 6.48 21.37
CA ARG A 3 73.94 7.02 21.07
C ARG A 3 72.96 6.48 22.10
N ARG A 4 72.60 7.36 23.05
CA ARG A 4 71.42 7.21 23.91
C ARG A 4 70.20 7.62 23.08
N LEU A 5 69.19 6.76 23.00
CA LEU A 5 67.84 7.16 22.64
C LEU A 5 66.91 6.70 23.76
N ALA A 6 66.39 7.69 24.48
CA ALA A 6 65.34 7.55 25.46
C ALA A 6 64.00 7.36 24.75
N ALA A 7 63.27 6.29 25.08
CA ALA A 7 61.89 6.12 24.66
C ALA A 7 60.96 6.53 25.82
N ARG A 8 60.26 7.65 25.62
CA ARG A 8 59.20 8.18 26.48
C ARG A 8 58.06 7.16 26.60
N ARG A 9 57.67 6.81 27.83
CA ARG A 9 56.34 6.26 28.13
C ARG A 9 55.32 7.39 28.05
N VAL A 10 54.45 7.35 27.06
CA VAL A 10 53.22 8.15 27.03
C VAL A 10 52.13 7.31 27.68
N GLY A 11 51.69 7.74 28.87
CA GLY A 11 50.45 7.28 29.44
C GLY A 11 49.28 8.04 28.82
N SER A 12 48.16 7.37 28.58
CA SER A 12 46.83 8.00 28.60
C SER A 12 45.75 6.92 28.52
N SER A 13 45.22 6.53 29.68
CA SER A 13 44.12 5.56 29.82
C SER A 13 42.77 6.12 29.35
N THR A 14 42.70 7.42 29.05
CA THR A 14 41.45 8.13 28.75
C THR A 14 41.11 8.12 27.26
N THR A 15 42.12 8.15 26.39
CA THR A 15 41.92 8.09 24.92
C THR A 15 41.37 6.73 24.48
N MET A 16 41.76 5.65 25.16
CA MET A 16 41.28 4.30 24.84
C MET A 16 39.79 4.10 25.16
N ARG A 17 39.26 4.80 26.18
CA ARG A 17 37.83 4.73 26.55
C ARG A 17 36.94 5.51 25.58
N VAL A 18 37.41 6.65 25.07
CA VAL A 18 36.65 7.45 24.08
C VAL A 18 36.57 6.72 22.74
N VAL A 19 37.67 6.10 22.30
CA VAL A 19 37.69 5.28 21.07
C VAL A 19 36.75 4.07 21.20
N ALA A 20 36.75 3.38 22.35
CA ALA A 20 35.83 2.27 22.58
C ALA A 20 34.35 2.70 22.53
N LEU A 21 34.01 3.86 23.12
CA LEU A 21 32.63 4.35 23.13
C LEU A 21 32.13 4.74 21.73
N VAL A 22 33.00 5.35 20.90
CA VAL A 22 32.68 5.73 19.51
C VAL A 22 32.55 4.49 18.61
N VAL A 23 33.36 3.45 18.82
CA VAL A 23 33.26 2.20 18.07
C VAL A 23 31.97 1.43 18.43
N VAL A 24 31.56 1.43 19.70
CA VAL A 24 30.31 0.78 20.13
C VAL A 24 29.08 1.52 19.61
N SER A 25 29.07 2.86 19.59
CA SER A 25 27.96 3.63 19.02
C SER A 25 27.92 3.57 17.50
N ALA A 26 29.07 3.56 16.82
CA ALA A 26 29.12 3.29 15.37
C ALA A 26 28.66 1.87 15.02
N ALA A 27 29.02 0.86 15.82
CA ALA A 27 28.52 -0.50 15.65
C ALA A 27 27.01 -0.59 15.90
N ALA A 28 26.48 0.10 16.92
CA ALA A 28 25.03 0.16 17.17
C ALA A 28 24.26 0.89 16.05
N LEU A 29 24.87 1.90 15.41
CA LEU A 29 24.33 2.53 14.20
C LEU A 29 24.41 1.60 12.98
N CYS A 30 25.48 0.82 12.83
CA CYS A 30 25.65 -0.14 11.74
C CYS A 30 24.71 -1.35 11.84
N VAL A 31 24.28 -1.76 13.04
CA VAL A 31 23.31 -2.87 13.20
C VAL A 31 21.92 -2.49 12.64
N ARG A 32 21.57 -1.20 12.55
CA ARG A 32 20.35 -0.76 11.86
C ARG A 32 20.43 -0.82 10.33
N ALA A 33 21.62 -1.00 9.74
CA ALA A 33 21.84 -0.93 8.30
C ALA A 33 22.02 -2.29 7.61
N ALA A 34 21.99 -3.41 8.35
CA ALA A 34 22.14 -4.76 7.80
C ALA A 34 20.80 -5.51 7.73
N HIS A 35 19.75 -4.85 7.25
CA HIS A 35 18.50 -5.52 6.85
C HIS A 35 18.34 -5.36 5.34
N ALA A 36 19.30 -5.88 4.56
CA ALA A 36 19.00 -6.43 3.23
C ALA A 36 18.10 -7.68 3.45
N THR A 37 16.93 -7.41 4.02
CA THR A 37 16.02 -8.41 4.54
C THR A 37 15.26 -8.94 3.36
N LEU A 38 15.48 -10.22 3.12
CA LEU A 38 14.62 -11.06 2.32
C LEU A 38 13.16 -10.61 2.51
N LEU A 39 12.56 -10.07 1.46
CA LEU A 39 11.16 -9.65 1.42
C LEU A 39 10.28 -10.91 1.38
N ASP A 40 10.28 -11.67 2.48
CA ASP A 40 9.56 -12.93 2.62
C ASP A 40 8.35 -12.74 3.55
N PRO A 41 7.13 -12.65 3.00
CA PRO A 41 5.91 -12.53 3.80
C PRO A 41 5.62 -13.77 4.66
N CYS A 42 6.34 -14.87 4.45
CA CYS A 42 6.22 -16.11 5.22
C CYS A 42 7.27 -16.26 6.33
N ALA A 43 8.27 -15.38 6.36
CA ALA A 43 9.24 -15.32 7.45
C ALA A 43 8.60 -14.74 8.72
N ALA A 44 9.14 -15.10 9.88
CA ALA A 44 8.63 -14.58 11.16
C ALA A 44 8.86 -13.07 11.25
N GLN A 45 7.76 -12.33 11.43
CA GLN A 45 7.77 -10.89 11.71
C GLN A 45 7.62 -10.64 13.22
N PRO A 46 7.94 -9.44 13.73
CA PRO A 46 7.66 -9.07 15.12
C PRO A 46 6.24 -9.43 15.53
N SER A 47 6.04 -9.88 16.77
CA SER A 47 4.72 -10.28 17.26
C SER A 47 3.77 -9.10 17.48
N ALA A 48 4.32 -7.89 17.60
CA ALA A 48 3.60 -6.63 17.68
C ALA A 48 4.35 -5.57 16.84
N VAL A 49 3.61 -4.65 16.23
CA VAL A 49 4.17 -3.53 15.44
C VAL A 49 3.67 -2.19 15.95
N ALA A 50 4.54 -1.19 15.90
CA ALA A 50 4.27 0.22 16.19
C ALA A 50 3.97 0.99 14.89
N ALA A 51 3.33 2.16 14.98
CA ALA A 51 3.22 3.06 13.83
C ALA A 51 4.61 3.42 13.26
N GLY A 52 4.74 3.39 11.93
CA GLY A 52 6.00 3.61 11.20
C GLY A 52 6.90 2.38 11.06
N ASP A 53 6.60 1.26 11.73
CA ASP A 53 7.33 0.00 11.53
C ASP A 53 7.16 -0.51 10.10
N GLY A 54 8.15 -1.28 9.62
CA GLY A 54 8.03 -2.00 8.36
C GLY A 54 7.27 -3.30 8.54
N PHE A 55 6.23 -3.52 7.74
CA PHE A 55 5.42 -4.73 7.72
C PHE A 55 5.44 -5.38 6.33
N VAL A 56 5.82 -6.65 6.26
CA VAL A 56 5.90 -7.39 5.00
C VAL A 56 4.60 -8.15 4.77
N LEU A 57 3.96 -7.87 3.63
CA LEU A 57 2.79 -8.61 3.16
C LEU A 57 3.05 -9.20 1.77
N GLY A 58 2.41 -10.32 1.51
CA GLY A 58 2.39 -10.99 0.22
C GLY A 58 1.02 -10.87 -0.41
N LEU A 59 0.99 -10.76 -1.73
CA LEU A 59 -0.22 -10.84 -2.54
C LEU A 59 -0.05 -12.01 -3.50
N ALA A 60 -0.97 -12.98 -3.45
CA ALA A 60 -1.01 -14.12 -4.34
C ALA A 60 -2.20 -14.00 -5.30
N LEU A 61 -1.93 -14.03 -6.59
CA LEU A 61 -2.88 -13.75 -7.68
C LEU A 61 -3.04 -15.00 -8.54
N GLY A 62 -4.27 -15.45 -8.69
CA GLY A 62 -4.64 -16.61 -9.49
C GLY A 62 -5.92 -17.26 -8.94
N GLY A 63 -6.31 -18.39 -9.52
CA GLY A 63 -7.50 -19.12 -9.10
C GLY A 63 -8.83 -18.41 -9.41
N ALA A 64 -9.85 -19.21 -9.69
CA ALA A 64 -11.16 -18.70 -10.12
C ALA A 64 -12.04 -18.11 -9.00
N GLY A 65 -11.68 -18.29 -7.71
CA GLY A 65 -12.46 -17.78 -6.58
C GLY A 65 -12.22 -18.56 -5.28
N GLY A 66 -13.22 -18.54 -4.39
CA GLY A 66 -13.20 -19.13 -3.04
C GLY A 66 -12.61 -20.53 -2.96
N GLU A 67 -13.18 -21.45 -3.74
CA GLU A 67 -12.86 -22.88 -3.75
C GLU A 67 -11.37 -23.16 -4.02
N PHE A 68 -10.75 -22.40 -4.93
CA PHE A 68 -9.33 -22.55 -5.24
C PHE A 68 -8.43 -22.26 -4.02
N TRP A 69 -8.90 -21.39 -3.14
CA TRP A 69 -8.18 -20.95 -1.94
C TRP A 69 -8.62 -21.71 -0.69
N GLU A 70 -9.53 -22.67 -0.74
CA GLU A 70 -9.95 -23.41 0.46
C GLU A 70 -8.83 -24.29 1.01
N GLY A 71 -8.46 -24.09 2.28
CA GLY A 71 -7.37 -24.83 2.93
C GLY A 71 -5.95 -24.51 2.42
N VAL A 72 -5.82 -23.63 1.42
CA VAL A 72 -4.53 -23.32 0.78
C VAL A 72 -3.95 -22.01 1.31
N HIS A 73 -2.75 -22.04 1.88
CA HIS A 73 -2.05 -20.85 2.34
C HIS A 73 -0.72 -20.69 1.58
N PRO A 74 -0.41 -19.53 0.98
CA PRO A 74 0.86 -19.34 0.24
C PRO A 74 2.13 -19.58 1.06
N CYS A 75 2.05 -19.45 2.39
CA CYS A 75 3.14 -19.81 3.31
C CYS A 75 3.20 -21.28 3.76
N ASN A 76 2.24 -22.12 3.41
CA ASN A 76 2.30 -23.55 3.70
C ASN A 76 3.02 -24.26 2.56
N ALA A 77 4.20 -24.82 2.84
CA ALA A 77 5.01 -25.51 1.84
C ALA A 77 4.24 -26.61 1.09
N ALA A 78 3.47 -27.42 1.81
CA ALA A 78 2.70 -28.52 1.21
C ALA A 78 1.56 -28.04 0.29
N ALA A 79 1.07 -26.80 0.49
CA ALA A 79 0.01 -26.24 -0.33
C ALA A 79 0.55 -25.50 -1.58
N ARG A 80 1.86 -25.19 -1.62
CA ARG A 80 2.47 -24.48 -2.76
C ARG A 80 2.46 -25.30 -4.03
N ASP A 81 2.65 -26.61 -3.92
CA ASP A 81 2.61 -27.53 -5.06
C ASP A 81 1.24 -27.54 -5.75
N THR A 82 0.18 -27.15 -5.03
CA THR A 82 -1.18 -27.02 -5.58
C THR A 82 -1.49 -25.65 -6.17
N LEU A 83 -0.65 -24.64 -5.93
CA LEU A 83 -0.82 -23.25 -6.41
C LEU A 83 -0.25 -23.05 -7.82
N LEU A 84 -0.45 -24.02 -8.71
CA LEU A 84 0.04 -23.95 -10.09
C LEU A 84 -0.53 -22.70 -10.80
N GLY A 85 0.37 -21.94 -11.44
CA GLY A 85 0.02 -20.73 -12.17
C GLY A 85 -0.19 -19.48 -11.32
N VAL A 86 -0.16 -19.56 -9.98
CA VAL A 86 -0.35 -18.38 -9.12
C VAL A 86 0.90 -17.50 -9.14
N LYS A 87 0.71 -16.19 -9.33
CA LYS A 87 1.78 -15.20 -9.12
C LYS A 87 1.79 -14.75 -7.68
N VAL A 88 2.98 -14.58 -7.13
CA VAL A 88 3.14 -14.02 -5.79
C VAL A 88 4.04 -12.80 -5.88
N ALA A 89 3.61 -11.71 -5.26
CA ALA A 89 4.43 -10.54 -5.02
C ALA A 89 4.55 -10.31 -3.52
N SER A 90 5.70 -9.81 -3.08
CA SER A 90 5.92 -9.36 -1.71
C SER A 90 6.18 -7.87 -1.67
N TYR A 91 5.81 -7.26 -0.56
CA TYR A 91 5.84 -5.84 -0.38
C TYR A 91 6.10 -5.50 1.09
N ARG A 92 6.85 -4.42 1.34
CA ARG A 92 7.08 -3.88 2.68
C ARG A 92 6.39 -2.53 2.81
N ALA A 93 5.32 -2.54 3.59
CA ALA A 93 4.54 -1.37 3.94
C ALA A 93 5.09 -0.68 5.17
N ARG A 94 4.79 0.61 5.37
CA ARG A 94 4.94 1.25 6.67
C ARG A 94 3.61 1.23 7.41
N VAL A 95 3.64 0.79 8.66
CA VAL A 95 2.44 0.74 9.51
C VAL A 95 1.90 2.16 9.69
N ASP A 96 0.60 2.32 9.47
CA ASP A 96 -0.14 3.58 9.44
C ASP A 96 0.13 4.53 8.26
N GLU A 97 0.88 4.10 7.25
CA GLU A 97 1.01 4.82 5.98
C GLU A 97 0.00 4.27 4.95
N LEU A 98 -0.58 5.15 4.14
CA LEU A 98 -1.45 4.73 3.05
C LEU A 98 -0.60 4.42 1.83
N ASP A 99 -0.48 3.13 1.51
CA ASP A 99 0.36 2.66 0.41
C ASP A 99 -0.48 2.22 -0.79
N ALA A 100 0.03 2.42 -2.01
CA ALA A 100 -0.60 2.00 -3.26
C ALA A 100 0.31 1.06 -4.04
N LEU A 101 -0.04 -0.23 -4.08
CA LEU A 101 0.74 -1.29 -4.72
C LEU A 101 0.31 -1.43 -6.18
N ARG A 102 1.24 -1.31 -7.13
CA ARG A 102 0.94 -1.40 -8.58
C ARG A 102 1.50 -2.67 -9.20
N PHE A 103 0.65 -3.55 -9.69
CA PHE A 103 1.06 -4.82 -10.29
C PHE A 103 1.54 -4.66 -11.73
N GLU A 104 2.85 -4.82 -11.92
CA GLU A 104 3.51 -4.72 -13.23
C GLU A 104 4.13 -6.05 -13.70
N CYS A 105 3.68 -7.19 -13.14
CA CYS A 105 4.30 -8.50 -13.41
C CYS A 105 3.92 -9.14 -14.76
N ASP A 106 3.35 -8.39 -15.69
CA ASP A 106 3.02 -8.83 -17.03
C ASP A 106 3.61 -7.90 -18.08
N GLY A 107 4.47 -8.44 -18.94
CA GLY A 107 4.84 -7.81 -20.21
C GLY A 107 3.69 -7.73 -21.23
N PHE A 108 2.44 -7.99 -20.82
CA PHE A 108 1.26 -7.94 -21.70
C PHE A 108 0.80 -6.50 -21.96
N LEU A 109 1.23 -5.53 -21.14
CA LEU A 109 0.92 -4.11 -21.26
C LEU A 109 2.18 -3.26 -21.08
N SER A 110 3.23 -3.54 -21.87
CA SER A 110 4.51 -2.83 -21.77
C SER A 110 4.42 -1.37 -22.28
N GLY A 111 3.74 -0.52 -21.53
CA GLY A 111 4.12 0.89 -21.43
C GLY A 111 5.28 0.96 -20.43
N LYS A 112 6.43 1.50 -20.85
CA LYS A 112 7.56 1.74 -19.93
C LYS A 112 7.18 2.87 -18.98
N GLU A 113 6.49 2.55 -17.89
CA GLU A 113 6.32 3.52 -16.81
C GLU A 113 7.52 3.41 -15.85
N ARG A 114 8.37 4.43 -15.87
CA ARG A 114 9.38 4.60 -14.82
C ARG A 114 8.63 4.88 -13.52
N SER A 115 8.72 3.97 -12.56
CA SER A 115 8.34 4.22 -11.16
C SER A 115 8.83 5.61 -10.72
N PRO A 116 8.00 6.44 -10.06
CA PRO A 116 8.47 7.61 -9.34
C PRO A 116 9.55 7.19 -8.33
N VAL A 117 10.63 7.96 -8.28
CA VAL A 117 11.89 7.69 -7.55
C VAL A 117 11.74 7.89 -6.03
N GLU A 118 10.54 7.79 -5.43
CA GLU A 118 10.36 8.24 -4.04
C GLU A 118 10.31 7.17 -2.95
N HIS A 119 10.25 5.88 -3.28
CA HIS A 119 10.44 4.85 -2.25
C HIS A 119 11.05 3.56 -2.82
N ASP A 120 12.34 3.35 -2.57
CA ASP A 120 13.06 2.09 -2.87
C ASP A 120 12.42 0.85 -2.18
N ASP A 121 11.53 1.07 -1.20
CA ASP A 121 10.80 0.04 -0.46
C ASP A 121 9.49 -0.40 -1.14
N LEU A 122 8.98 0.36 -2.12
CA LEU A 122 7.66 0.11 -2.75
C LEU A 122 7.71 -0.79 -4.00
N HIS A 123 8.88 -1.34 -4.33
CA HIS A 123 9.04 -2.12 -5.55
C HIS A 123 8.45 -3.52 -5.41
N MET A 124 7.38 -3.80 -6.17
CA MET A 124 7.01 -5.19 -6.43
C MET A 124 8.07 -5.83 -7.33
N ARG A 125 8.86 -6.72 -6.73
CA ARG A 125 9.79 -7.56 -7.46
C ARG A 125 9.07 -8.77 -8.00
N CYS A 126 8.70 -8.69 -9.27
CA CYS A 126 8.28 -9.85 -10.04
C CYS A 126 9.53 -10.73 -10.25
N VAL A 127 9.54 -11.91 -9.64
CA VAL A 127 10.72 -12.79 -9.74
C VAL A 127 10.79 -13.42 -11.12
N GLY A 128 11.97 -13.34 -11.75
CA GLY A 128 12.24 -13.88 -13.09
C GLY A 128 12.88 -12.90 -14.07
N TYR A 129 12.95 -11.59 -13.74
CA TYR A 129 13.44 -10.58 -14.68
C TYR A 129 14.95 -10.26 -14.56
N GLU A 130 15.61 -10.56 -13.44
CA GLU A 130 17.05 -10.31 -13.28
C GLU A 130 17.72 -11.37 -12.37
N GLY A 131 18.42 -12.35 -12.96
CA GLY A 131 19.62 -13.06 -12.46
C GLY A 131 19.74 -13.59 -11.02
N ALA A 132 18.80 -13.34 -10.11
CA ALA A 132 18.84 -13.75 -8.72
C ALA A 132 18.10 -15.07 -8.54
N ALA A 133 18.70 -15.99 -7.77
CA ALA A 133 18.06 -17.25 -7.40
C ALA A 133 16.72 -16.96 -6.70
N ALA A 134 15.64 -17.49 -7.28
CA ALA A 134 14.29 -17.37 -6.73
C ALA A 134 14.24 -18.04 -5.33
N PRO A 135 13.74 -17.36 -4.28
CA PRO A 135 13.35 -18.01 -3.04
C PRO A 135 12.56 -19.31 -3.24
N SER A 136 12.72 -20.27 -2.34
CA SER A 136 12.11 -21.63 -2.39
C SER A 136 10.58 -21.69 -2.37
N TRP A 137 9.91 -20.54 -2.43
CA TRP A 137 8.45 -20.42 -2.46
C TRP A 137 7.90 -20.00 -3.83
N GLN A 138 8.72 -19.97 -4.87
CA GLN A 138 8.48 -19.21 -6.12
C GLN A 138 8.43 -20.05 -7.41
N GLU A 139 8.04 -21.31 -7.36
CA GLU A 139 8.12 -22.14 -8.56
C GLU A 139 6.93 -21.99 -9.53
N ASN A 140 7.28 -21.75 -10.80
CA ASN A 140 6.50 -21.86 -12.05
C ASN A 140 5.46 -20.77 -12.37
N LEU A 141 5.97 -19.63 -12.85
CA LEU A 141 5.20 -18.59 -13.53
C LEU A 141 4.93 -18.98 -15.00
N ALA A 142 3.92 -19.80 -15.26
CA ALA A 142 3.25 -19.83 -16.56
C ALA A 142 2.61 -18.46 -16.85
N PRO A 143 2.10 -18.15 -18.07
CA PRO A 143 1.26 -16.96 -18.25
C PRO A 143 -0.04 -17.12 -17.43
N THR A 144 0.01 -16.70 -16.16
CA THR A 144 -1.02 -16.87 -15.12
C THR A 144 -2.40 -16.43 -15.58
N PHE A 145 -2.46 -15.36 -16.36
CA PHE A 145 -3.70 -14.72 -16.73
C PHE A 145 -4.44 -15.37 -17.90
N SER A 146 -3.75 -16.13 -18.75
CA SER A 146 -4.43 -17.01 -19.70
C SER A 146 -4.92 -18.29 -19.03
N ALA A 147 -4.29 -18.72 -17.93
CA ALA A 147 -4.72 -19.87 -17.14
C ALA A 147 -5.92 -19.57 -16.22
N PHE A 148 -6.09 -18.31 -15.81
CA PHE A 148 -7.17 -17.86 -14.91
C PHE A 148 -8.00 -16.74 -15.54
N PRO A 149 -8.95 -17.07 -16.43
CA PRO A 149 -9.81 -16.07 -17.04
C PRO A 149 -10.75 -15.43 -16.01
N ASN A 150 -11.13 -16.20 -14.97
CA ASN A 150 -11.54 -15.68 -13.67
C ASN A 150 -10.32 -15.72 -12.75
N ALA A 151 -9.90 -14.59 -12.19
CA ALA A 151 -8.76 -14.52 -11.28
C ALA A 151 -9.12 -13.78 -9.99
N SER A 152 -8.54 -14.28 -8.89
CA SER A 152 -8.70 -13.71 -7.57
C SER A 152 -7.35 -13.43 -6.90
N VAL A 153 -7.35 -12.55 -5.92
CA VAL A 153 -6.18 -12.21 -5.12
C VAL A 153 -6.45 -12.50 -3.65
N VAL A 154 -5.44 -13.04 -2.97
CA VAL A 154 -5.39 -13.14 -1.51
C VAL A 154 -4.18 -12.37 -1.01
N ALA A 155 -4.36 -11.65 0.09
CA ALA A 155 -3.28 -11.08 0.86
C ALA A 155 -2.87 -12.07 1.94
N PHE A 156 -1.59 -12.18 2.24
CA PHE A 156 -1.08 -13.10 3.25
C PHE A 156 0.17 -12.57 3.93
N ALA A 157 0.36 -12.95 5.18
CA ALA A 157 1.54 -12.61 5.96
C ALA A 157 1.70 -13.58 7.13
N ARG A 158 2.92 -13.76 7.61
CA ARG A 158 3.20 -14.32 8.94
C ARG A 158 3.43 -13.17 9.91
N HIS A 159 2.63 -13.11 10.98
CA HIS A 159 2.78 -12.14 12.07
C HIS A 159 3.05 -12.87 13.38
N GLY A 160 4.23 -12.68 13.96
CA GLY A 160 4.74 -13.58 14.99
C GLY A 160 4.75 -15.04 14.51
N ALA A 161 4.06 -15.93 15.22
CA ALA A 161 3.92 -17.33 14.84
C ALA A 161 2.71 -17.61 13.92
N ALA A 162 1.77 -16.67 13.80
CA ALA A 162 0.50 -16.88 13.12
C ALA A 162 0.61 -16.62 11.62
N LEU A 163 0.07 -17.54 10.81
CA LEU A 163 -0.18 -17.30 9.40
C LEU A 163 -1.55 -16.62 9.26
N ARG A 164 -1.59 -15.50 8.55
CA ARG A 164 -2.80 -14.74 8.25
C ARG A 164 -2.98 -14.67 6.75
N ARG A 165 -4.23 -14.79 6.31
CA ARG A 165 -4.64 -14.61 4.93
C ARG A 165 -5.98 -13.89 4.88
N SER A 166 -6.15 -13.00 3.91
CA SER A 166 -7.48 -12.45 3.60
C SER A 166 -8.37 -13.51 2.92
N PRO A 167 -9.69 -13.28 2.89
CA PRO A 167 -10.56 -13.94 1.93
C PRO A 167 -10.10 -13.65 0.50
N PRO A 168 -10.36 -14.52 -0.48
CA PRO A 168 -10.07 -14.20 -1.88
C PRO A 168 -10.98 -13.10 -2.39
N ARG A 169 -10.43 -12.23 -3.24
CA ARG A 169 -11.14 -11.14 -3.90
C ARG A 169 -11.00 -11.25 -5.40
N ARG A 170 -12.11 -11.28 -6.14
CA ARG A 170 -12.04 -11.31 -7.60
C ARG A 170 -11.55 -9.97 -8.13
N PHE A 171 -10.60 -10.00 -9.04
CA PHE A 171 -10.13 -8.81 -9.76
C PHE A 171 -10.14 -8.99 -11.28
N ARG A 172 -10.35 -10.20 -11.76
CA ARG A 172 -10.59 -10.50 -13.17
C ARG A 172 -11.78 -11.45 -13.27
N THR A 173 -12.73 -11.14 -14.13
CA THR A 173 -13.89 -12.01 -14.37
C THR A 173 -14.15 -12.14 -15.86
N LEU A 174 -14.51 -13.34 -16.30
CA LEU A 174 -15.17 -13.52 -17.58
C LEU A 174 -16.55 -12.87 -17.52
N PHE A 175 -16.94 -12.28 -18.63
CA PHE A 175 -18.26 -11.69 -18.80
C PHE A 175 -18.91 -12.29 -20.05
N ASP A 176 -20.20 -12.60 -19.94
CA ASP A 176 -20.97 -13.11 -21.09
C ASP A 176 -21.26 -11.93 -22.05
N GLY A 177 -20.79 -12.05 -23.30
CA GLY A 177 -20.89 -10.99 -24.32
C GLY A 177 -19.61 -10.76 -25.14
N ALA A 178 -19.63 -9.74 -26.01
CA ALA A 178 -18.57 -9.46 -26.99
C ALA A 178 -17.22 -9.01 -26.37
N PHE A 179 -17.22 -8.57 -25.11
CA PHE A 179 -16.05 -7.96 -24.46
C PHE A 179 -15.24 -8.93 -23.58
N GLY A 180 -15.70 -10.16 -23.37
CA GLY A 180 -14.94 -11.31 -22.88
C GLY A 180 -14.46 -11.29 -21.42
N VAL A 181 -13.83 -10.23 -20.95
CA VAL A 181 -13.18 -10.13 -19.63
C VAL A 181 -13.37 -8.72 -19.04
N ALA A 182 -13.59 -8.64 -17.73
CA ALA A 182 -13.55 -7.39 -16.97
C ALA A 182 -12.45 -7.42 -15.91
N HIS A 183 -11.76 -6.29 -15.74
CA HIS A 183 -10.64 -6.08 -14.84
C HIS A 183 -11.02 -5.09 -13.75
N THR A 184 -10.83 -5.43 -12.48
CA THR A 184 -10.94 -4.49 -11.36
C THR A 184 -9.58 -3.82 -11.15
N PRO A 185 -9.37 -2.58 -11.63
CA PRO A 185 -8.06 -1.94 -11.56
C PRO A 185 -7.70 -1.47 -10.15
N GLU A 186 -8.67 -1.40 -9.23
CA GLU A 186 -8.42 -0.90 -7.88
C GLU A 186 -9.09 -1.78 -6.83
N LEU A 187 -8.28 -2.31 -5.91
CA LEU A 187 -8.73 -2.98 -4.71
C LEU A 187 -8.23 -2.24 -3.46
N ARG A 188 -8.92 -2.47 -2.35
CA ARG A 188 -8.61 -1.87 -1.05
C ARG A 188 -8.47 -2.97 -0.02
N LEU A 189 -7.32 -3.03 0.62
CA LEU A 189 -7.00 -3.98 1.65
C LEU A 189 -6.84 -3.25 2.99
N GLU A 190 -7.65 -3.62 3.96
CA GLU A 190 -7.55 -3.14 5.33
C GLU A 190 -6.87 -4.22 6.20
N LEU A 191 -5.78 -3.84 6.86
CA LEU A 191 -5.12 -4.64 7.87
C LEU A 191 -5.57 -4.13 9.24
N ARG A 192 -6.22 -5.00 10.01
CA ARG A 192 -6.73 -4.67 11.34
C ARG A 192 -5.79 -5.20 12.41
N PHE A 193 -5.33 -4.30 13.27
CA PHE A 193 -4.44 -4.58 14.38
C PHE A 193 -5.13 -4.35 15.71
N LYS A 194 -4.79 -5.16 16.70
CA LYS A 194 -5.14 -4.92 18.09
C LYS A 194 -3.88 -5.04 18.91
N ASP A 195 -3.51 -3.95 19.55
CA ASP A 195 -2.30 -3.84 20.37
C ASP A 195 -1.04 -4.26 19.58
N GLY A 196 -0.98 -3.85 18.30
CA GLY A 196 0.11 -4.19 17.38
C GLY A 196 0.05 -5.61 16.80
N VAL A 197 -0.95 -6.42 17.15
CA VAL A 197 -1.12 -7.78 16.64
C VAL A 197 -2.08 -7.80 15.45
N LEU A 198 -1.65 -8.34 14.30
CA LEU A 198 -2.52 -8.52 13.13
C LEU A 198 -3.66 -9.50 13.44
N GLU A 199 -4.88 -8.97 13.51
CA GLU A 199 -6.11 -9.75 13.71
C GLU A 199 -6.66 -10.27 12.39
N SER A 200 -6.80 -9.39 11.39
CA SER A 200 -7.42 -9.74 10.11
C SER A 200 -6.94 -8.88 8.96
N MET A 201 -7.02 -9.43 7.76
CA MET A 201 -6.84 -8.73 6.49
C MET A 201 -8.15 -8.84 5.70
N LEU A 202 -8.76 -7.71 5.38
CA LEU A 202 -10.09 -7.66 4.77
C LEU A 202 -10.08 -6.78 3.54
N TRP A 203 -10.80 -7.20 2.51
CA TRP A 203 -11.01 -6.38 1.32
C TRP A 203 -12.18 -5.44 1.55
N ALA A 204 -11.98 -4.15 1.30
CA ALA A 204 -13.03 -3.16 1.36
C ALA A 204 -13.68 -2.97 -0.02
N ASP A 205 -15.01 -2.90 -0.04
CA ASP A 205 -15.76 -2.58 -1.24
C ASP A 205 -15.60 -1.10 -1.58
N GLN A 206 -15.41 -0.81 -2.86
CA GLN A 206 -15.41 0.58 -3.33
C GLN A 206 -16.83 1.10 -3.61
N GLY A 207 -17.81 0.20 -3.71
CA GLY A 207 -19.13 0.47 -4.22
C GLY A 207 -19.11 0.60 -5.76
N CYS A 208 -20.24 0.24 -6.37
CA CYS A 208 -20.37 0.28 -7.82
C CYS A 208 -20.82 1.63 -8.38
N ARG A 209 -21.11 2.61 -7.52
CA ARG A 209 -21.43 3.99 -7.94
C ARG A 209 -20.30 4.61 -8.77
N LYS A 210 -19.06 4.18 -8.56
CA LYS A 210 -17.92 4.62 -9.38
C LYS A 210 -18.00 4.20 -10.86
N CYS A 211 -18.80 3.19 -11.19
CA CYS A 211 -19.01 2.75 -12.57
C CYS A 211 -19.98 3.61 -13.36
N GLU A 212 -20.67 4.55 -12.71
CA GLU A 212 -21.74 5.34 -13.35
C GLU A 212 -21.18 6.60 -14.06
N GLY A 213 -19.85 6.77 -14.08
CA GLY A 213 -19.16 7.91 -14.71
C GLY A 213 -19.19 9.18 -13.85
N ILE A 214 -18.08 9.94 -13.83
CA ILE A 214 -17.99 11.25 -13.14
C ILE A 214 -18.53 12.40 -14.02
N THR A 215 -18.85 12.13 -15.28
CA THR A 215 -19.49 13.10 -16.18
C THR A 215 -20.71 12.46 -16.81
N GLY A 216 -21.85 13.17 -16.78
CA GLY A 216 -23.11 12.72 -17.36
C GLY A 216 -23.06 12.56 -18.88
N ALA A 217 -22.38 11.51 -19.35
CA ALA A 217 -22.44 11.05 -20.72
C ALA A 217 -22.64 9.53 -20.72
N ALA A 218 -23.58 9.09 -21.53
CA ALA A 218 -24.13 7.74 -21.64
C ALA A 218 -23.13 6.60 -22.01
N ALA A 219 -21.81 6.77 -21.81
CA ALA A 219 -20.76 5.82 -22.19
C ALA A 219 -20.20 4.97 -21.03
N ALA A 220 -20.47 5.32 -19.76
CA ALA A 220 -20.02 4.53 -18.61
C ALA A 220 -20.73 3.17 -18.52
N GLY A 221 -21.97 3.07 -19.04
CA GLY A 221 -22.72 1.82 -19.09
C GLY A 221 -22.22 0.78 -20.10
N GLU A 222 -21.31 1.14 -21.02
CA GLU A 222 -20.82 0.23 -22.06
C GLU A 222 -19.38 -0.26 -21.83
N SER A 223 -18.60 0.41 -20.98
CA SER A 223 -17.16 0.12 -20.77
C SER A 223 -16.83 -0.39 -19.37
N GLN A 224 -17.74 -0.27 -18.42
CA GLN A 224 -17.54 -0.62 -17.02
C GLN A 224 -18.67 -1.50 -16.48
N VAL A 225 -18.35 -2.36 -15.52
CA VAL A 225 -19.29 -3.29 -14.90
C VAL A 225 -19.00 -3.46 -13.41
N CYS A 226 -20.06 -3.63 -12.62
CA CYS A 226 -19.96 -3.89 -11.19
C CYS A 226 -19.59 -5.36 -10.93
N VAL A 227 -18.44 -5.59 -10.28
CA VAL A 227 -17.95 -6.93 -9.91
C VAL A 227 -17.62 -6.96 -8.43
N GLU A 228 -18.37 -7.76 -7.66
CA GLU A 228 -18.16 -7.94 -6.21
C GLU A 228 -18.03 -6.61 -5.45
N GLY A 229 -18.88 -5.63 -5.77
CA GLY A 229 -18.86 -4.32 -5.11
C GLY A 229 -17.72 -3.39 -5.55
N ASN A 230 -17.02 -3.69 -6.64
CA ASN A 230 -15.99 -2.83 -7.24
C ASN A 230 -16.32 -2.53 -8.68
N CYS A 231 -15.77 -1.41 -9.16
CA CYS A 231 -15.85 -1.10 -10.56
C CYS A 231 -14.78 -1.83 -11.35
N ALA A 232 -15.22 -2.61 -12.34
CA ALA A 232 -14.37 -3.28 -13.29
C ALA A 232 -14.51 -2.64 -14.67
N VAL A 233 -13.41 -2.60 -15.42
CA VAL A 233 -13.33 -2.10 -16.80
C VAL A 233 -13.28 -3.31 -17.73
N LEU A 234 -14.06 -3.28 -18.80
CA LEU A 234 -14.04 -4.31 -19.83
C LEU A 234 -12.72 -4.27 -20.61
N GLU A 235 -12.16 -5.44 -20.95
CA GLU A 235 -10.82 -5.58 -21.55
C GLU A 235 -10.64 -4.76 -22.84
N GLY A 236 -11.69 -4.64 -23.66
CA GLY A 236 -11.69 -3.82 -24.87
C GLY A 236 -11.49 -2.31 -24.64
N PHE A 237 -11.62 -1.84 -23.40
CA PHE A 237 -11.43 -0.45 -23.00
C PHE A 237 -10.17 -0.24 -22.14
N CYS A 238 -9.36 -1.28 -21.97
CA CYS A 238 -8.09 -1.19 -21.28
C CYS A 238 -7.02 -0.52 -22.16
N LEU A 239 -6.13 0.24 -21.53
CA LEU A 239 -4.92 0.75 -22.19
C LEU A 239 -4.12 -0.41 -22.78
N SER A 240 -3.67 -0.21 -24.00
CA SER A 240 -2.76 -1.08 -24.75
C SER A 240 -1.63 -0.24 -25.33
N ALA A 241 -0.58 -0.89 -25.84
CA ALA A 241 0.51 -0.18 -26.53
C ALA A 241 0.01 0.68 -27.72
N ALA A 242 -1.15 0.36 -28.30
CA ALA A 242 -1.75 1.11 -29.40
C ALA A 242 -2.61 2.31 -28.93
N THR A 243 -3.02 2.32 -27.65
CA THR A 243 -3.96 3.32 -27.10
C THR A 243 -3.33 4.18 -25.98
N GLU A 244 -2.04 3.99 -25.69
CA GLU A 244 -1.30 4.80 -24.74
C GLU A 244 -1.28 6.27 -25.22
N GLY A 245 -1.75 7.19 -24.37
CA GLY A 245 -1.87 8.62 -24.70
C GLY A 245 -3.11 9.01 -25.49
N THR A 246 -4.06 8.09 -25.70
CA THR A 246 -5.38 8.42 -26.29
C THR A 246 -6.44 8.61 -25.21
N ASP A 247 -7.38 9.52 -25.44
CA ASP A 247 -8.55 9.70 -24.58
C ASP A 247 -9.53 8.52 -24.80
N GLY A 248 -9.99 7.89 -23.71
CA GLY A 248 -11.03 6.85 -23.74
C GLY A 248 -10.58 5.43 -23.39
N ALA A 249 -9.28 5.19 -23.18
CA ALA A 249 -8.76 3.93 -22.65
C ALA A 249 -8.38 4.07 -21.17
N ALA A 250 -8.76 3.11 -20.35
CA ALA A 250 -8.52 3.13 -18.90
C ALA A 250 -7.32 2.24 -18.51
N ASP A 251 -6.59 2.64 -17.48
CA ASP A 251 -5.54 1.80 -16.92
C ASP A 251 -6.13 0.62 -16.14
N CYS A 252 -6.07 -0.57 -16.73
CA CYS A 252 -6.58 -1.81 -16.15
C CYS A 252 -5.56 -2.56 -15.29
N ARG A 253 -4.36 -2.00 -15.08
CA ARG A 253 -3.36 -2.60 -14.18
C ARG A 253 -3.90 -2.59 -12.76
N LEU A 254 -3.80 -3.72 -12.08
CA LEU A 254 -4.28 -3.85 -10.71
C LEU A 254 -3.47 -2.97 -9.76
N ARG A 255 -4.17 -2.13 -9.02
CA ARG A 255 -3.66 -1.32 -7.91
C ARG A 255 -4.33 -1.78 -6.61
N VAL A 256 -3.54 -2.04 -5.59
CA VAL A 256 -4.04 -2.41 -4.26
C VAL A 256 -3.64 -1.32 -3.26
N TYR A 257 -4.63 -0.63 -2.72
CA TYR A 257 -4.43 0.32 -1.62
C TYR A 257 -4.41 -0.45 -0.30
N VAL A 258 -3.34 -0.27 0.47
CA VAL A 258 -3.17 -0.91 1.78
C VAL A 258 -3.38 0.14 2.86
N ALA A 259 -4.28 -0.15 3.80
CA ALA A 259 -4.55 0.74 4.90
C ALA A 259 -4.64 -0.01 6.24
N TRP A 260 -4.44 0.74 7.32
CA TRP A 260 -4.25 0.25 8.67
C TRP A 260 -5.37 0.73 9.58
N ALA A 261 -5.91 -0.19 10.37
CA ALA A 261 -6.99 0.07 11.32
C ALA A 261 -6.72 -0.57 12.68
N GLY A 262 -7.32 -0.03 13.73
CA GLY A 262 -7.21 -0.53 15.10
C GLY A 262 -6.10 0.16 15.88
N THR A 263 -5.31 -0.59 16.66
CA THR A 263 -4.25 -0.03 17.53
C THR A 263 -2.89 -0.69 17.30
N ASP A 264 -1.82 0.10 17.43
CA ASP A 264 -0.43 -0.36 17.40
C ASP A 264 0.02 -0.94 18.76
N ALA A 265 1.30 -1.34 18.86
CA ALA A 265 1.88 -1.97 20.04
C ALA A 265 1.82 -1.09 21.31
N GLU A 266 1.79 0.22 21.14
CA GLU A 266 1.68 1.23 22.19
C GLU A 266 0.21 1.60 22.50
N GLY A 267 -0.76 1.00 21.79
CA GLY A 267 -2.18 1.29 21.92
C GLY A 267 -2.62 2.55 21.19
N VAL A 268 -1.76 3.11 20.32
CA VAL A 268 -2.06 4.30 19.52
C VAL A 268 -2.99 3.91 18.36
N PRO A 269 -4.09 4.66 18.11
CA PRO A 269 -4.97 4.38 16.99
C PRO A 269 -4.31 4.61 15.63
N LEU A 270 -4.42 3.61 14.75
CA LEU A 270 -4.04 3.66 13.34
C LEU A 270 -5.14 4.37 12.54
N ARG A 271 -4.76 5.24 11.60
CA ARG A 271 -5.61 6.26 10.96
C ARG A 271 -5.74 6.12 9.45
N SER A 272 -4.80 5.46 8.78
CA SER A 272 -4.79 5.34 7.32
C SER A 272 -6.06 4.68 6.74
N ALA A 273 -6.73 3.76 7.44
CA ALA A 273 -8.01 3.21 6.98
C ALA A 273 -9.13 4.27 6.92
N LYS A 274 -9.12 5.22 7.86
CA LYS A 274 -10.04 6.37 7.83
C LYS A 274 -9.74 7.28 6.64
N ALA A 275 -8.46 7.49 6.31
CA ALA A 275 -8.05 8.25 5.13
C ALA A 275 -8.49 7.54 3.83
N LEU A 276 -8.34 6.21 3.76
CA LEU A 276 -8.78 5.40 2.63
C LEU A 276 -10.31 5.47 2.40
N ALA A 277 -11.09 5.47 3.49
CA ALA A 277 -12.54 5.66 3.42
C ALA A 277 -12.90 7.03 2.84
N ALA A 278 -12.17 8.08 3.22
CA ALA A 278 -12.37 9.44 2.69
C ALA A 278 -12.04 9.54 1.19
N ILE A 279 -11.01 8.84 0.70
CA ILE A 279 -10.67 8.79 -0.73
C ILE A 279 -11.80 8.12 -1.54
N GLY A 280 -12.53 7.18 -0.94
CA GLY A 280 -13.74 6.60 -1.54
C GLY A 280 -14.91 7.57 -1.67
N SER A 281 -15.14 8.40 -0.65
CA SER A 281 -16.23 9.39 -0.64
C SER A 281 -15.92 10.67 -1.43
N LEU A 282 -14.64 10.97 -1.67
CA LEU A 282 -14.19 12.17 -2.39
C LEU A 282 -14.19 12.03 -3.91
N THR A 283 -14.82 10.99 -4.46
CA THR A 283 -15.31 11.05 -5.85
C THR A 283 -16.50 12.00 -5.88
N VAL A 284 -16.20 13.27 -5.69
CA VAL A 284 -17.13 14.39 -5.74
C VAL A 284 -17.52 14.56 -7.20
N SER A 285 -18.76 14.16 -7.50
CA SER A 285 -19.52 14.69 -8.63
C SER A 285 -19.33 16.21 -8.67
N GLY A 286 -18.97 16.76 -9.83
CA GLY A 286 -18.65 18.18 -10.03
C GLY A 286 -19.72 19.21 -9.65
N SER A 287 -20.81 18.81 -9.00
CA SER A 287 -21.83 19.68 -8.40
C SER A 287 -21.76 19.79 -6.86
N ALA A 288 -21.00 18.93 -6.15
CA ALA A 288 -20.90 19.02 -4.69
C ALA A 288 -19.72 19.90 -4.22
N ILE A 289 -18.86 20.34 -5.14
CA ILE A 289 -17.85 21.35 -4.84
C ILE A 289 -18.52 22.71 -4.65
N ASP A 290 -19.56 23.06 -5.42
CA ASP A 290 -20.24 24.35 -5.27
C ASP A 290 -20.95 24.50 -3.90
N GLY A 291 -21.55 23.42 -3.37
CA GLY A 291 -22.17 23.44 -2.03
C GLY A 291 -21.17 23.42 -0.87
N VAL A 292 -20.01 22.78 -1.06
CA VAL A 292 -18.92 22.80 -0.06
C VAL A 292 -18.18 24.14 -0.10
N ILE A 293 -18.02 24.77 -1.27
CA ILE A 293 -17.51 26.13 -1.40
C ILE A 293 -18.50 27.12 -0.77
N GLU A 294 -19.82 26.99 -0.99
CA GLU A 294 -20.83 27.85 -0.34
C GLU A 294 -20.85 27.69 1.19
N GLY A 295 -20.67 26.46 1.70
CA GLY A 295 -20.56 26.20 3.13
C GLY A 295 -19.27 26.73 3.76
N ILE A 296 -18.16 26.69 3.01
CA ILE A 296 -16.88 27.28 3.42
C ILE A 296 -16.95 28.80 3.39
N ASP A 297 -17.62 29.40 2.40
CA ASP A 297 -17.81 30.86 2.30
C ASP A 297 -18.72 31.38 3.42
N LYS A 298 -19.80 30.67 3.77
CA LYS A 298 -20.64 31.01 4.95
C LYS A 298 -19.88 30.87 6.27
N SER A 299 -19.00 29.88 6.38
CA SER A 299 -18.16 29.72 7.57
C SER A 299 -17.12 30.84 7.68
N LYS A 300 -16.61 31.31 6.54
CA LYS A 300 -15.68 32.44 6.46
C LYS A 300 -16.36 33.76 6.83
N GLU A 301 -17.59 33.99 6.37
CA GLU A 301 -18.41 35.15 6.76
C GLU A 301 -18.69 35.18 8.27
N LEU A 302 -18.95 34.02 8.87
CA LEU A 302 -19.15 33.90 10.32
C LEU A 302 -17.86 34.20 11.10
N ILE A 303 -16.72 33.72 10.61
CA ILE A 303 -15.40 33.97 11.22
C ILE A 303 -15.05 35.45 11.13
N ASP A 304 -15.30 36.10 9.99
CA ASP A 304 -15.05 37.53 9.81
C ASP A 304 -15.94 38.37 10.73
N THR A 305 -17.22 37.99 10.90
CA THR A 305 -18.13 38.66 11.85
C THR A 305 -17.66 38.55 13.30
N VAL A 306 -17.24 37.36 13.73
CA VAL A 306 -16.71 37.16 15.09
C VAL A 306 -15.41 37.92 15.29
N LYS A 307 -14.56 37.99 14.26
CA LYS A 307 -13.32 38.76 14.31
C LYS A 307 -13.59 40.25 14.50
N ASP A 308 -14.55 40.81 13.76
CA ASP A 308 -14.93 42.23 13.87
C ASP A 308 -15.52 42.56 15.26
N GLU A 309 -16.33 41.67 15.83
CA GLU A 309 -16.85 41.85 17.19
C GLU A 309 -15.73 41.83 18.24
N VAL A 310 -14.76 40.90 18.09
CA VAL A 310 -13.61 40.80 18.99
C VAL A 310 -12.73 42.04 18.89
N GLU A 311 -12.44 42.54 17.68
CA GLU A 311 -11.66 43.77 17.48
C GLU A 311 -12.38 45.00 18.07
N GLY A 312 -13.71 45.07 17.96
CA GLY A 312 -14.51 46.12 18.58
C GLY A 312 -14.43 46.12 20.11
N VAL A 313 -14.46 44.94 20.75
CA VAL A 313 -14.32 44.80 22.20
C VAL A 313 -12.91 45.17 22.65
N ILE A 314 -11.88 44.78 21.91
CA ILE A 314 -10.48 45.13 22.21
C ILE A 314 -10.31 46.65 22.18
N ASN A 315 -10.76 47.32 21.12
CA ASN A 315 -10.62 48.77 20.98
C ASN A 315 -11.38 49.54 22.08
N THR A 316 -12.58 49.07 22.44
CA THR A 316 -13.37 49.67 23.54
C THR A 316 -12.66 49.51 24.90
N THR A 317 -11.99 48.38 25.11
CA THR A 317 -11.24 48.11 26.34
C THR A 317 -9.98 48.96 26.40
N GLU A 318 -9.28 49.17 25.28
CA GLU A 318 -8.09 50.02 25.17
C GLU A 318 -8.41 51.50 25.42
N ASP A 319 -9.52 52.01 24.89
CA ASP A 319 -10.03 53.37 25.15
C ASP A 319 -10.43 53.59 26.62
N THR A 320 -10.87 52.53 27.30
CA THR A 320 -11.23 52.58 28.73
C THR A 320 -10.00 52.57 29.63
N LEU A 321 -8.90 51.93 29.18
CA LEU A 321 -7.64 51.85 29.92
C LEU A 321 -6.72 53.07 29.70
N THR A 322 -6.94 53.83 28.63
CA THR A 322 -6.17 55.04 28.29
C THR A 322 -6.79 56.35 28.79
N ARG A 323 -7.97 56.31 29.41
CA ARG A 323 -8.60 57.44 30.13
C ARG A 323 -8.41 57.32 31.64
#